data_AF-A0A7S0X9S5-F1
#
_entry.id   AF-A0A7S0X9S5-F1
#
_cell.length_a   1.000
_cell.length_b   1.000
_cell.length_c   1.000
_cell.angle_alpha   90.00
_cell.angle_beta   90.00
_cell.angle_gamma   90.00
#
_symmetry.space_group_name_H-M   'P 1'
#
loop_
_entity.id
_entity.type
_entity.pdbx_description
1 polymer ?
#
loop_
_entity_poly.entity_id
_entity_poly.type
_entity_poly.pdbx_seq_one_letter_code
_entity_poly.pdbx_strand_id
1 'polypeptide(L)'
;SVRFDGLNLGTATAGTVLTLADASVTVPVDLKVDGKLQVDSTAVFNEQVNMFYGVGVGEFLEVSGTQTVTGAADFGSTVRIRGDTIFDSNVTVVGTFTALGDYRIGDHAPSDSLTVNAATTLNGVTTNTGATTMSSTLDVYGATTLHSTLAASGATTLSSTLGVTQDATLGANLIMSNRAASLTHTGTAGGTSGLSISSTNGYVSIAGAGSGAGAYVDVESVRFDGLNLGTATAGTVLTLADASVTVPVDLKVDGKLQVDSTAVFNEQVNM
;
A
#
# COMPACT_ATOMS: atom_id res chain seq x y z
N SER A 1 -81.14 -32.52 -32.49
CA SER A 1 -81.88 -31.31 -32.90
C SER A 1 -81.52 -30.18 -31.96
N VAL A 2 -81.35 -28.96 -32.49
CA VAL A 2 -81.22 -27.74 -31.69
C VAL A 2 -82.64 -27.28 -31.33
N ARG A 3 -82.87 -26.88 -30.08
CA ARG A 3 -84.15 -26.34 -29.60
C ARG A 3 -83.95 -24.89 -29.17
N PHE A 4 -84.90 -24.04 -29.54
CA PHE A 4 -85.03 -22.66 -29.07
C PHE A 4 -86.32 -22.57 -28.24
N ASP A 5 -86.27 -22.00 -27.04
CA ASP A 5 -87.46 -21.81 -26.18
C ASP A 5 -87.66 -20.37 -25.70
N GLY A 6 -87.26 -19.42 -26.54
CA GLY A 6 -87.27 -17.99 -26.25
C GLY A 6 -85.84 -17.50 -26.15
N LEU A 7 -85.37 -17.26 -24.92
CA LEU A 7 -84.02 -16.73 -24.66
C LEU A 7 -82.94 -17.82 -24.67
N ASN A 8 -83.29 -19.12 -24.64
CA ASN A 8 -82.31 -20.20 -24.55
C ASN A 8 -82.15 -20.99 -25.86
N LEU A 9 -80.89 -21.39 -26.12
CA LEU A 9 -80.55 -22.43 -27.11
C LEU A 9 -80.11 -23.69 -26.37
N GLY A 10 -80.60 -24.85 -26.80
CA GLY A 10 -80.24 -26.14 -26.23
C GLY A 10 -80.25 -27.28 -27.25
N THR A 11 -79.99 -28.50 -26.78
CA THR A 11 -80.11 -29.73 -27.58
C THR A 11 -81.27 -30.59 -27.06
N ALA A 12 -81.65 -31.64 -27.80
CA ALA A 12 -82.72 -32.56 -27.35
C ALA A 12 -82.46 -33.21 -25.98
N THR A 13 -81.20 -33.32 -25.56
CA THR A 13 -80.78 -33.95 -24.30
C THR A 13 -80.24 -32.97 -23.26
N ALA A 14 -79.90 -31.74 -23.64
CA ALA A 14 -79.43 -30.68 -22.73
C ALA A 14 -80.30 -29.43 -22.87
N GLY A 15 -81.05 -29.09 -21.82
CA GLY A 15 -82.09 -28.06 -21.83
C GLY A 15 -81.60 -26.67 -22.26
N THR A 16 -80.58 -26.13 -21.58
CA THR A 16 -80.00 -24.80 -21.87
C THR A 16 -78.49 -24.90 -22.03
N VAL A 17 -78.00 -24.57 -23.22
CA VAL A 17 -76.57 -24.47 -23.57
C VAL A 17 -76.14 -23.00 -23.69
N LEU A 18 -77.07 -22.11 -24.02
CA LEU A 18 -76.86 -20.66 -24.12
C LEU A 18 -78.11 -19.93 -23.64
N THR A 19 -77.95 -18.85 -22.87
CA THR A 19 -79.02 -17.87 -22.62
C THR A 19 -78.61 -16.52 -23.21
N LEU A 20 -79.48 -15.96 -24.06
CA LEU A 20 -79.33 -14.62 -24.63
C LEU A 20 -80.16 -13.64 -23.78
N ALA A 21 -79.51 -12.68 -23.14
CA ALA A 21 -80.14 -11.52 -22.53
C ALA A 21 -79.66 -10.25 -23.23
N ASP A 22 -80.40 -9.14 -23.14
CA ASP A 22 -80.17 -7.94 -23.98
C ASP A 22 -78.70 -7.49 -24.07
N ALA A 23 -77.96 -7.53 -22.97
CA ALA A 23 -76.54 -7.11 -22.93
C ALA A 23 -75.57 -8.22 -22.49
N SER A 24 -76.02 -9.47 -22.36
CA SER A 24 -75.16 -10.57 -21.91
C SER A 24 -75.53 -11.92 -22.51
N VAL A 25 -74.52 -12.77 -22.63
CA VAL A 25 -74.66 -14.15 -23.07
C VAL A 25 -74.08 -15.03 -21.98
N THR A 26 -74.86 -15.98 -21.48
CA THR A 26 -74.43 -16.93 -20.44
C THR A 26 -74.28 -18.32 -21.03
N VAL A 27 -73.09 -18.90 -20.85
CA VAL A 27 -72.81 -20.32 -21.16
C VAL A 27 -72.67 -21.04 -19.81
N PRO A 28 -73.63 -21.86 -19.38
CA PRO A 28 -73.60 -22.52 -18.07
C PRO A 28 -72.61 -23.70 -17.99
N VAL A 29 -71.91 -23.98 -19.09
CA VAL A 29 -70.91 -25.05 -19.23
C VAL A 29 -69.61 -24.47 -19.81
N ASP A 30 -68.57 -25.29 -19.93
CA ASP A 30 -67.31 -24.88 -20.53
C ASP A 30 -67.49 -24.40 -21.98
N LEU A 31 -66.94 -23.22 -22.29
CA LEU A 31 -66.87 -22.70 -23.64
C LEU A 31 -65.56 -23.14 -24.30
N LYS A 32 -65.67 -23.96 -25.35
CA LYS A 32 -64.54 -24.30 -26.22
C LYS A 32 -64.55 -23.43 -27.47
N VAL A 33 -63.45 -22.71 -27.72
CA VAL A 33 -63.24 -21.95 -28.96
C VAL A 33 -62.07 -22.60 -29.70
N ASP A 34 -62.34 -23.27 -30.82
CA ASP A 34 -61.30 -23.93 -31.62
C ASP A 34 -60.47 -22.91 -32.45
N GLY A 35 -61.00 -21.69 -32.62
CA GLY A 35 -60.35 -20.58 -33.33
C GLY A 35 -59.76 -19.53 -32.41
N LYS A 36 -59.70 -18.28 -32.89
CA LYS A 36 -59.26 -17.12 -32.10
C LYS A 36 -60.43 -16.55 -31.31
N LEU A 37 -60.19 -16.18 -30.06
CA LEU A 37 -61.07 -15.33 -29.27
C LEU A 37 -60.53 -13.89 -29.34
N GLN A 38 -61.36 -12.94 -29.76
CA GLN A 38 -61.07 -11.51 -29.73
C GLN A 38 -62.08 -10.83 -28.79
N VAL A 39 -61.59 -9.93 -27.96
CA VAL A 39 -62.40 -9.08 -27.07
C VAL A 39 -62.02 -7.64 -27.37
N ASP A 40 -62.96 -6.84 -27.88
CA ASP A 40 -62.67 -5.46 -28.33
C ASP A 40 -62.49 -4.46 -27.18
N SER A 41 -62.83 -4.86 -25.96
CA SER A 41 -62.76 -4.05 -24.74
C SER A 41 -62.12 -4.89 -23.61
N THR A 42 -62.70 -4.87 -22.41
CA THR A 42 -62.15 -5.55 -21.24
C THR A 42 -62.62 -7.00 -21.13
N ALA A 43 -61.68 -7.90 -20.83
CA ALA A 43 -61.98 -9.24 -20.29
C ALA A 43 -61.76 -9.24 -18.77
N VAL A 44 -62.70 -9.79 -18.02
CA VAL A 44 -62.59 -9.97 -16.56
C VAL A 44 -62.68 -11.46 -16.26
N PHE A 45 -61.69 -11.99 -15.55
CA PHE A 45 -61.67 -13.35 -15.05
C PHE A 45 -61.82 -13.31 -13.53
N ASN A 46 -62.90 -13.89 -13.01
CA ASN A 46 -63.17 -13.90 -11.57
C ASN A 46 -62.42 -15.02 -10.84
N GLU A 47 -61.79 -15.91 -11.58
CA GLU A 47 -61.02 -17.06 -11.09
C GLU A 47 -59.66 -17.14 -11.78
N GLN A 48 -58.92 -18.21 -11.51
CA GLN A 48 -57.60 -18.47 -12.06
C GLN A 48 -57.60 -18.53 -13.59
N VAL A 49 -56.63 -17.87 -14.21
CA VAL A 49 -56.34 -17.97 -15.64
C VAL A 49 -55.11 -18.84 -15.83
N ASN A 50 -55.24 -19.93 -16.61
CA ASN A 50 -54.13 -20.82 -16.96
C ASN A 50 -53.75 -20.61 -18.43
N MET A 51 -52.46 -20.36 -18.70
CA MET A 51 -51.94 -20.12 -20.06
C MET A 51 -50.76 -21.05 -20.34
N PHE A 52 -50.96 -22.06 -21.19
CA PHE A 52 -49.98 -23.15 -21.38
C PHE A 52 -48.83 -22.81 -22.34
N TYR A 53 -49.04 -21.90 -23.30
CA TYR A 53 -48.03 -21.55 -24.30
C TYR A 53 -47.33 -20.20 -24.04
N GLY A 54 -47.90 -19.36 -23.18
CA GLY A 54 -47.36 -18.04 -22.83
C GLY A 54 -48.37 -16.92 -22.98
N VAL A 55 -47.97 -15.72 -22.53
CA VAL A 55 -48.75 -14.48 -22.58
C VAL A 55 -47.97 -13.46 -23.40
N GLY A 56 -48.59 -12.91 -24.45
CA GLY A 56 -48.05 -11.75 -25.16
C GLY A 56 -48.78 -10.49 -24.70
N VAL A 57 -48.04 -9.47 -24.27
CA VAL A 57 -48.59 -8.18 -23.83
C VAL A 57 -47.96 -7.08 -24.65
N GLY A 58 -48.78 -6.23 -25.28
CA GLY A 58 -48.31 -5.23 -26.24
C GLY A 58 -47.71 -3.97 -25.61
N GLU A 59 -48.32 -3.46 -24.54
CA GLU A 59 -47.88 -2.21 -23.90
C GLU A 59 -47.24 -2.46 -22.52
N PHE A 60 -48.04 -2.84 -21.52
CA PHE A 60 -47.56 -3.08 -20.16
C PHE A 60 -48.32 -4.21 -19.50
N LEU A 61 -47.60 -4.98 -18.68
CA LEU A 61 -48.16 -5.93 -17.74
C LEU A 61 -47.99 -5.35 -16.34
N GLU A 62 -49.08 -5.08 -15.65
CA GLU A 62 -49.06 -4.68 -14.24
C GLU A 62 -49.39 -5.88 -13.36
N VAL A 63 -48.51 -6.18 -12.41
CA VAL A 63 -48.73 -7.20 -11.38
C VAL A 63 -48.52 -6.52 -10.03
N SER A 64 -49.59 -6.33 -9.29
CA SER A 64 -49.57 -5.63 -8.00
C SER A 64 -49.18 -6.52 -6.81
N GLY A 65 -49.14 -7.84 -7.01
CA GLY A 65 -48.76 -8.81 -6.00
C GLY A 65 -47.37 -9.42 -6.24
N THR A 66 -47.03 -10.41 -5.42
CA THR A 66 -45.82 -11.20 -5.60
C THR A 66 -45.87 -11.96 -6.92
N GLN A 67 -44.84 -11.77 -7.73
CA GLN A 67 -44.62 -12.60 -8.90
C GLN A 67 -43.57 -13.66 -8.56
N THR A 68 -43.91 -14.93 -8.75
CA THR A 68 -42.96 -16.04 -8.66
C THR A 68 -42.66 -16.53 -10.07
N VAL A 69 -41.39 -16.48 -10.47
CA VAL A 69 -40.91 -17.08 -11.72
C VAL A 69 -40.02 -18.25 -11.36
N THR A 70 -40.47 -19.47 -11.63
CA THR A 70 -39.73 -20.70 -11.33
C THR A 70 -38.76 -21.09 -12.45
N GLY A 71 -38.96 -20.55 -13.65
CA GLY A 71 -38.09 -20.72 -14.80
C GLY A 71 -37.10 -19.58 -14.99
N ALA A 72 -36.41 -19.58 -16.14
CA ALA A 72 -35.56 -18.47 -16.53
C ALA A 72 -36.39 -17.21 -16.82
N ALA A 73 -35.91 -16.06 -16.37
CA ALA A 73 -36.40 -14.76 -16.78
C ALA A 73 -35.35 -14.10 -17.69
N ASP A 74 -35.78 -13.62 -18.86
CA ASP A 74 -34.95 -12.84 -19.78
C ASP A 74 -35.59 -11.46 -19.96
N PHE A 75 -34.82 -10.41 -19.70
CA PHE A 75 -35.25 -9.01 -19.85
C PHE A 75 -34.41 -8.36 -20.93
N GLY A 76 -34.96 -8.17 -22.13
CA GLY A 76 -34.24 -7.63 -23.28
C GLY A 76 -33.84 -6.14 -23.19
N SER A 77 -34.06 -5.49 -22.05
CA SER A 77 -33.74 -4.08 -21.81
C SER A 77 -33.43 -3.86 -20.32
N THR A 78 -33.83 -2.74 -19.74
CA THR A 78 -33.52 -2.38 -18.36
C THR A 78 -34.44 -3.07 -17.36
N VAL A 79 -33.87 -3.62 -16.29
CA VAL A 79 -34.57 -3.94 -15.05
C VAL A 79 -34.28 -2.83 -14.04
N ARG A 80 -35.31 -2.25 -13.44
CA ARG A 80 -35.17 -1.23 -12.38
C ARG A 80 -35.80 -1.71 -11.09
N ILE A 81 -34.97 -1.95 -10.07
CA ILE A 81 -35.41 -2.34 -8.73
C ILE A 81 -35.29 -1.11 -7.81
N ARG A 82 -36.35 -0.80 -7.06
CA ARG A 82 -36.36 0.34 -6.12
C ARG A 82 -35.90 -0.05 -4.70
N GLY A 83 -36.02 -1.32 -4.36
CA GLY A 83 -35.62 -1.87 -3.06
C GLY A 83 -34.39 -2.77 -3.19
N ASP A 84 -34.25 -3.66 -2.23
CA ASP A 84 -33.11 -4.59 -2.19
C ASP A 84 -33.24 -5.66 -3.27
N THR A 85 -32.09 -6.12 -3.77
CA THR A 85 -31.98 -7.28 -4.66
C THR A 85 -31.04 -8.28 -4.01
N ILE A 86 -31.46 -9.54 -3.92
CA ILE A 86 -30.67 -10.63 -3.36
C ILE A 86 -30.46 -11.67 -4.46
N PHE A 87 -29.22 -12.11 -4.63
CA PHE A 87 -28.84 -13.20 -5.51
C PHE A 87 -28.21 -14.30 -4.67
N ASP A 88 -28.87 -15.45 -4.53
CA ASP A 88 -28.36 -16.62 -3.79
C ASP A 88 -27.25 -17.38 -4.53
N SER A 89 -26.85 -16.90 -5.71
CA SER A 89 -25.90 -17.54 -6.61
C SER A 89 -25.08 -16.49 -7.35
N ASN A 90 -24.13 -16.96 -8.17
CA ASN A 90 -23.20 -16.10 -8.88
C ASN A 90 -23.91 -15.07 -9.77
N VAL A 91 -23.46 -13.82 -9.70
CA VAL A 91 -23.82 -12.75 -10.63
C VAL A 91 -22.69 -12.57 -11.64
N THR A 92 -23.01 -12.69 -12.92
CA THR A 92 -22.05 -12.41 -14.01
C THR A 92 -22.43 -11.10 -14.69
N VAL A 93 -21.49 -10.16 -14.77
CA VAL A 93 -21.66 -8.89 -15.47
C VAL A 93 -20.69 -8.87 -16.66
N VAL A 94 -21.23 -8.92 -17.88
CA VAL A 94 -20.42 -8.87 -19.12
C VAL A 94 -19.96 -7.44 -19.42
N GLY A 95 -20.76 -6.45 -19.01
CA GLY A 95 -20.45 -5.04 -19.17
C GLY A 95 -19.82 -4.42 -17.93
N THR A 96 -20.13 -3.15 -17.68
CA THR A 96 -19.65 -2.41 -16.52
C THR A 96 -20.55 -2.64 -15.31
N PHE A 97 -19.94 -2.88 -14.15
CA PHE A 97 -20.62 -2.76 -12.86
C PHE A 97 -20.32 -1.37 -12.27
N THR A 98 -21.34 -0.67 -11.78
CA THR A 98 -21.18 0.63 -11.11
C THR A 98 -22.00 0.62 -9.83
N ALA A 99 -21.33 0.74 -8.68
CA ALA A 99 -21.96 0.93 -7.39
C ALA A 99 -21.82 2.41 -6.98
N LEU A 100 -22.94 3.07 -6.71
CA LEU A 100 -22.97 4.46 -6.24
C LEU A 100 -23.18 4.44 -4.72
N GLY A 101 -22.12 4.76 -3.96
CA GLY A 101 -22.14 4.74 -2.49
C GLY A 101 -21.20 3.68 -1.90
N ASP A 102 -21.55 3.18 -0.73
CA ASP A 102 -20.77 2.14 -0.05
C ASP A 102 -20.87 0.80 -0.79
N TYR A 103 -19.72 0.21 -1.05
CA TYR A 103 -19.61 -1.15 -1.57
C TYR A 103 -18.81 -2.00 -0.61
N ARG A 104 -19.40 -3.12 -0.18
CA ARG A 104 -18.77 -4.10 0.73
C ARG A 104 -18.71 -5.43 0.00
N ILE A 105 -17.54 -6.08 0.06
CA ILE A 105 -17.34 -7.45 -0.42
C ILE A 105 -17.25 -8.35 0.80
N GLY A 106 -17.99 -9.45 0.78
CA GLY A 106 -17.95 -10.45 1.84
C GLY A 106 -18.75 -10.08 3.10
N ASP A 107 -18.73 -11.00 4.07
CA ASP A 107 -19.38 -10.87 5.38
C ASP A 107 -18.38 -10.53 6.52
N HIS A 108 -17.16 -10.12 6.17
CA HIS A 108 -15.99 -9.95 7.04
C HIS A 108 -15.42 -11.26 7.59
N ALA A 109 -15.73 -12.41 6.99
CA ALA A 109 -15.04 -13.66 7.30
C ALA A 109 -13.59 -13.63 6.79
N PRO A 110 -12.64 -14.32 7.46
CA PRO A 110 -11.27 -14.45 6.98
C PRO A 110 -11.14 -15.09 5.58
N SER A 111 -12.18 -15.78 5.11
CA SER A 111 -12.26 -16.39 3.78
C SER A 111 -12.65 -15.40 2.67
N ASP A 112 -13.13 -14.22 3.04
CA ASP A 112 -13.50 -13.21 2.06
C ASP A 112 -12.28 -12.79 1.25
N SER A 113 -12.43 -12.82 -0.07
CA SER A 113 -11.36 -12.43 -0.98
C SER A 113 -11.93 -11.64 -2.15
N LEU A 114 -11.16 -10.64 -2.58
CA LEU A 114 -11.38 -9.93 -3.82
C LEU A 114 -10.17 -10.20 -4.72
N THR A 115 -10.38 -10.94 -5.79
CA THR A 115 -9.36 -11.17 -6.82
C THR A 115 -9.62 -10.24 -8.00
N VAL A 116 -8.67 -9.37 -8.33
CA VAL A 116 -8.75 -8.48 -9.50
C VAL A 116 -7.58 -8.81 -10.44
N ASN A 117 -7.90 -9.37 -11.60
CA ASN A 117 -6.91 -9.79 -12.60
C ASN A 117 -6.52 -8.67 -13.59
N ALA A 118 -7.07 -7.46 -13.40
CA ALA A 118 -6.84 -6.29 -14.24
C ALA A 118 -6.18 -5.17 -13.43
N ALA A 119 -5.76 -4.11 -14.13
CA ALA A 119 -5.26 -2.91 -13.47
C ALA A 119 -6.37 -2.22 -12.67
N THR A 120 -6.03 -1.72 -11.49
CA THR A 120 -6.95 -1.04 -10.57
C THR A 120 -6.45 0.37 -10.28
N THR A 121 -7.37 1.34 -10.25
CA THR A 121 -7.09 2.70 -9.81
C THR A 121 -7.92 3.00 -8.57
N LEU A 122 -7.26 3.43 -7.49
CA LEU A 122 -7.86 3.81 -6.21
C LEU A 122 -7.62 5.31 -6.00
N ASN A 123 -8.66 6.13 -6.21
CA ASN A 123 -8.55 7.60 -6.11
C ASN A 123 -8.80 8.15 -4.70
N GLY A 124 -9.21 7.29 -3.76
CA GLY A 124 -9.51 7.66 -2.38
C GLY A 124 -8.44 7.21 -1.40
N VAL A 125 -8.72 7.44 -0.11
CA VAL A 125 -7.91 6.88 0.98
C VAL A 125 -8.06 5.36 0.99
N THR A 126 -6.94 4.65 0.99
CA THR A 126 -6.92 3.20 1.17
C THR A 126 -6.36 2.89 2.55
N THR A 127 -7.16 2.23 3.39
CA THR A 127 -6.72 1.72 4.69
C THR A 127 -6.57 0.22 4.59
N ASN A 128 -5.36 -0.29 4.83
CA ASN A 128 -5.10 -1.72 4.95
C ASN A 128 -4.59 -2.03 6.36
N THR A 129 -5.35 -2.80 7.12
CA THR A 129 -4.99 -3.19 8.51
C THR A 129 -4.16 -4.47 8.57
N GLY A 130 -4.10 -5.22 7.47
CA GLY A 130 -3.29 -6.43 7.34
C GLY A 130 -1.91 -6.18 6.72
N ALA A 131 -1.26 -7.26 6.30
CA ALA A 131 -0.03 -7.18 5.52
C ALA A 131 -0.33 -6.74 4.07
N THR A 132 0.63 -6.10 3.42
CA THR A 132 0.60 -5.80 1.97
C THR A 132 1.86 -6.33 1.33
N THR A 133 1.72 -7.07 0.23
CA THR A 133 2.84 -7.54 -0.59
C THR A 133 2.73 -6.94 -1.98
N MET A 134 3.71 -6.13 -2.37
CA MET A 134 3.86 -5.64 -3.74
C MET A 134 4.93 -6.46 -4.43
N SER A 135 4.56 -7.23 -5.47
CA SER A 135 5.51 -8.13 -6.17
C SER A 135 6.32 -7.42 -7.27
N SER A 136 6.07 -6.14 -7.49
CA SER A 136 6.71 -5.32 -8.52
C SER A 136 7.11 -3.97 -7.92
N THR A 137 7.10 -2.90 -8.70
CA THR A 137 7.47 -1.55 -8.30
C THR A 137 6.40 -0.87 -7.45
N LEU A 138 6.84 -0.09 -6.47
CA LEU A 138 6.03 0.88 -5.74
C LEU A 138 6.57 2.28 -6.03
N ASP A 139 5.74 3.14 -6.62
CA ASP A 139 6.05 4.56 -6.85
C ASP A 139 5.20 5.41 -5.89
N VAL A 140 5.83 6.32 -5.15
CA VAL A 140 5.19 7.14 -4.12
C VAL A 140 5.58 8.60 -4.32
N TYR A 141 4.61 9.41 -4.77
CA TYR A 141 4.80 10.86 -4.95
C TYR A 141 4.79 11.64 -3.63
N GLY A 142 4.13 11.10 -2.61
CA GLY A 142 3.99 11.71 -1.29
C GLY A 142 5.05 11.23 -0.29
N ALA A 143 4.84 11.58 0.98
CA ALA A 143 5.67 11.08 2.07
C ALA A 143 5.36 9.61 2.39
N THR A 144 6.38 8.88 2.83
CA THR A 144 6.24 7.52 3.39
C THR A 144 6.73 7.52 4.83
N THR A 145 5.91 7.00 5.74
CA THR A 145 6.27 6.80 7.16
C THR A 145 6.28 5.31 7.46
N LEU A 146 7.41 4.80 7.95
CA LEU A 146 7.55 3.43 8.43
C LEU A 146 7.75 3.47 9.95
N HIS A 147 6.86 2.81 10.70
CA HIS A 147 6.93 2.77 12.17
C HIS A 147 7.89 1.70 12.70
N SER A 148 8.42 0.84 11.83
CA SER A 148 9.30 -0.27 12.18
C SER A 148 10.52 -0.26 11.25
N THR A 149 10.87 -1.40 10.69
CA THR A 149 12.11 -1.58 9.91
C THR A 149 11.87 -1.40 8.41
N LEU A 150 12.87 -0.85 7.72
CA LEU A 150 13.03 -0.95 6.27
C LEU A 150 14.22 -1.87 5.98
N ALA A 151 13.98 -2.99 5.30
CA ALA A 151 15.03 -3.84 4.76
C ALA A 151 15.09 -3.67 3.24
N ALA A 152 16.23 -3.22 2.71
CA ALA A 152 16.49 -3.11 1.28
C ALA A 152 17.65 -4.04 0.92
N SER A 153 17.40 -5.02 0.04
CA SER A 153 18.44 -5.96 -0.44
C SER A 153 19.24 -5.40 -1.62
N GLY A 154 18.70 -4.40 -2.30
CA GLY A 154 19.35 -3.67 -3.39
C GLY A 154 19.97 -2.34 -2.94
N ALA A 155 20.46 -1.57 -3.91
CA ALA A 155 20.97 -0.23 -3.67
C ALA A 155 19.85 0.75 -3.28
N THR A 156 20.14 1.63 -2.34
CA THR A 156 19.25 2.73 -1.92
C THR A 156 19.90 4.06 -2.28
N THR A 157 19.14 4.96 -2.90
CA THR A 157 19.59 6.34 -3.17
C THR A 157 18.67 7.32 -2.44
N LEU A 158 19.27 8.18 -1.63
CA LEU A 158 18.59 9.30 -0.97
C LEU A 158 19.17 10.60 -1.55
N SER A 159 18.36 11.34 -2.31
CA SER A 159 18.82 12.54 -3.03
C SER A 159 18.86 13.81 -2.18
N SER A 160 18.55 13.70 -0.88
CA SER A 160 18.48 14.80 0.07
C SER A 160 19.11 14.36 1.39
N THR A 161 18.73 14.97 2.50
CA THR A 161 19.28 14.68 3.82
C THR A 161 18.87 13.30 4.33
N LEU A 162 19.83 12.58 4.93
CA LEU A 162 19.59 11.40 5.76
C LEU A 162 19.90 11.76 7.23
N GLY A 163 18.90 11.63 8.10
CA GLY A 163 19.09 11.71 9.55
C GLY A 163 19.20 10.30 10.14
N VAL A 164 20.23 10.05 10.95
CA VAL A 164 20.40 8.81 11.71
C VAL A 164 20.54 9.17 13.18
N THR A 165 19.64 8.67 14.02
CA THR A 165 19.61 9.00 15.46
C THR A 165 20.39 8.00 16.31
N GLN A 166 20.63 6.81 15.77
CA GLN A 166 21.41 5.73 16.39
C GLN A 166 22.66 5.46 15.54
N ASP A 167 23.20 4.24 15.61
CA ASP A 167 24.41 3.87 14.91
C ASP A 167 24.17 3.62 13.41
N ALA A 168 25.14 4.05 12.59
CA ALA A 168 25.23 3.69 11.18
C ALA A 168 26.42 2.76 10.97
N THR A 169 26.20 1.59 10.36
CA THR A 169 27.28 0.68 9.94
C THR A 169 27.42 0.72 8.43
N LEU A 170 28.63 0.99 7.95
CA LEU A 170 28.97 0.94 6.52
C LEU A 170 29.86 -0.28 6.28
N GLY A 171 29.42 -1.20 5.42
CA GLY A 171 30.21 -2.38 5.03
C GLY A 171 31.33 -2.08 4.03
N ALA A 172 31.40 -0.84 3.54
CA ALA A 172 32.36 -0.37 2.55
C ALA A 172 32.74 1.09 2.82
N ASN A 173 33.13 1.84 1.79
CA ASN A 173 33.65 3.20 1.92
C ASN A 173 32.56 4.24 2.26
N LEU A 174 32.90 5.21 3.09
CA LEU A 174 32.23 6.50 3.17
C LEU A 174 32.89 7.48 2.19
N ILE A 175 32.15 7.95 1.18
CA ILE A 175 32.66 8.89 0.16
C ILE A 175 31.96 10.25 0.32
N MET A 176 32.75 11.29 0.54
CA MET A 176 32.28 12.68 0.73
C MET A 176 32.74 13.54 -0.45
N SER A 177 31.99 13.49 -1.56
CA SER A 177 32.40 14.10 -2.85
C SER A 177 32.18 15.60 -2.97
N ASN A 178 31.29 16.18 -2.15
CA ASN A 178 31.12 17.62 -2.11
C ASN A 178 32.33 18.26 -1.43
N ARG A 179 32.92 19.29 -2.06
CA ARG A 179 34.07 20.05 -1.52
C ARG A 179 33.83 20.58 -0.10
N ALA A 180 32.60 20.87 0.26
CA ALA A 180 32.22 21.38 1.58
C ALA A 180 31.78 20.29 2.58
N ALA A 181 31.84 19.01 2.21
CA ALA A 181 31.44 17.93 3.11
C ALA A 181 32.39 17.88 4.33
N SER A 182 31.82 17.76 5.52
CA SER A 182 32.54 17.73 6.80
C SER A 182 32.03 16.61 7.69
N LEU A 183 32.92 16.00 8.47
CA LEU A 183 32.57 15.11 9.57
C LEU A 183 32.69 15.91 10.88
N THR A 184 31.56 16.29 11.45
CA THR A 184 31.50 17.16 12.63
C THR A 184 30.90 16.41 13.81
N HIS A 185 31.60 16.40 14.95
CA HIS A 185 31.08 15.90 16.22
C HIS A 185 30.66 17.08 17.10
N THR A 186 29.37 17.17 17.43
CA THR A 186 28.80 18.24 18.27
C THR A 186 28.28 17.74 19.62
N GLY A 187 28.64 16.51 20.02
CA GLY A 187 28.25 15.95 21.32
C GLY A 187 28.71 16.84 22.48
N THR A 188 27.89 16.95 23.52
CA THR A 188 28.16 17.78 24.71
C THR A 188 29.52 17.47 25.32
N ALA A 189 30.29 18.49 25.70
CA ALA A 189 31.61 18.32 26.28
C ALA A 189 31.58 17.53 27.61
N GLY A 190 32.46 16.53 27.71
CA GLY A 190 32.61 15.56 28.79
C GLY A 190 33.93 14.81 28.59
N GLY A 191 34.43 14.09 29.61
CA GLY A 191 35.78 13.50 29.60
C GLY A 191 36.06 12.46 28.50
N THR A 192 35.02 11.95 27.84
CA THR A 192 35.09 11.05 26.68
C THR A 192 34.48 11.66 25.41
N SER A 193 34.16 12.95 25.44
CA SER A 193 33.52 13.65 24.32
C SER A 193 34.56 13.99 23.27
N GLY A 194 34.49 13.28 22.15
CA GLY A 194 35.36 13.48 21.01
C GLY A 194 34.98 12.56 19.87
N LEU A 195 35.45 12.88 18.67
CA LEU A 195 35.34 11.99 17.53
C LEU A 195 36.43 10.91 17.66
N SER A 196 36.04 9.69 18.01
CA SER A 196 36.96 8.54 17.99
C SER A 196 37.06 7.98 16.58
N ILE A 197 38.29 7.81 16.08
CA ILE A 197 38.61 7.15 14.81
C ILE A 197 39.72 6.15 15.10
N SER A 198 39.48 4.87 14.85
CA SER A 198 40.43 3.80 15.14
C SER A 198 40.38 2.70 14.08
N SER A 199 41.47 1.94 13.98
CA SER A 199 41.55 0.71 13.21
C SER A 199 42.02 -0.42 14.11
N THR A 200 41.32 -1.55 14.09
CA THR A 200 41.75 -2.76 14.80
C THR A 200 42.74 -3.59 13.97
N ASN A 201 42.86 -3.31 12.68
CA ASN A 201 43.69 -4.04 11.72
C ASN A 201 44.58 -3.06 10.93
N GLY A 202 45.53 -2.41 11.61
CA GLY A 202 46.52 -1.51 11.00
C GLY A 202 46.44 -0.07 11.50
N TYR A 203 47.04 0.85 10.75
CA TYR A 203 47.08 2.27 11.10
C TYR A 203 45.87 3.03 10.56
N VAL A 204 45.50 4.12 11.23
CA VAL A 204 44.59 5.13 10.67
C VAL A 204 45.41 6.08 9.82
N SER A 205 45.10 6.19 8.52
CA SER A 205 45.74 7.14 7.60
C SER A 205 44.90 8.38 7.45
N ILE A 206 45.49 9.55 7.70
CA ILE A 206 44.87 10.85 7.45
C ILE A 206 45.83 11.64 6.57
N ALA A 207 45.40 11.96 5.35
CA ALA A 207 46.17 12.77 4.42
C ALA A 207 45.51 14.15 4.27
N GLY A 208 46.33 15.20 4.25
CA GLY A 208 45.87 16.54 3.87
C GLY A 208 45.39 16.58 2.41
N ALA A 209 44.55 17.55 2.07
CA ALA A 209 44.00 17.66 0.72
C ALA A 209 45.05 18.19 -0.28
N GLY A 210 45.42 17.37 -1.27
CA GLY A 210 46.17 17.78 -2.47
C GLY A 210 47.52 17.07 -2.67
N SER A 211 48.05 17.13 -3.88
CA SER A 211 49.36 16.56 -4.26
C SER A 211 50.47 17.62 -4.36
N GLY A 212 50.28 18.78 -3.73
CA GLY A 212 51.21 19.92 -3.78
C GLY A 212 51.74 20.33 -2.40
N ALA A 213 52.69 21.26 -2.37
CA ALA A 213 53.26 21.84 -1.15
C ALA A 213 52.16 22.60 -0.36
N GLY A 214 51.49 21.89 0.56
CA GLY A 214 50.30 22.38 1.28
C GLY A 214 49.34 21.29 1.77
N ALA A 215 49.57 20.02 1.45
CA ALA A 215 48.78 18.90 1.96
C ALA A 215 49.23 18.49 3.37
N TYR A 216 48.83 19.27 4.36
CA TYR A 216 49.03 18.97 5.78
C TYR A 216 47.70 18.71 6.47
N VAL A 217 47.74 17.95 7.57
CA VAL A 217 46.59 17.83 8.48
C VAL A 217 46.72 18.96 9.49
N ASP A 218 45.80 19.92 9.44
CA ASP A 218 45.72 20.96 10.46
C ASP A 218 45.26 20.34 11.79
N VAL A 219 46.11 20.48 12.80
CA VAL A 219 45.91 19.91 14.14
C VAL A 219 46.16 21.00 15.17
N GLU A 220 45.09 21.45 15.83
CA GLU A 220 45.20 22.44 16.90
C GLU A 220 45.99 21.89 18.10
N SER A 221 45.93 20.58 18.33
CA SER A 221 46.70 19.92 19.39
C SER A 221 46.95 18.47 19.01
N VAL A 222 48.23 18.06 19.06
CA VAL A 222 48.65 16.69 18.75
C VAL A 222 49.04 15.99 20.03
N ARG A 223 48.59 14.76 20.17
CA ARG A 223 49.04 13.81 21.19
C ARG A 223 49.14 12.47 20.49
N PHE A 224 50.31 11.86 20.53
CA PHE A 224 50.45 10.46 20.13
C PHE A 224 50.37 9.56 21.37
N ASP A 225 49.96 8.32 21.17
CA ASP A 225 50.16 7.23 22.12
C ASP A 225 50.83 6.10 21.33
N GLY A 226 51.97 5.63 21.82
CA GLY A 226 53.13 5.19 21.04
C GLY A 226 54.38 5.98 21.45
N LEU A 227 55.50 5.81 20.74
CA LEU A 227 56.80 6.23 21.26
C LEU A 227 57.25 7.67 20.87
N ASN A 228 56.43 8.67 20.56
CA ASN A 228 56.94 10.06 20.43
C ASN A 228 55.86 11.07 20.76
N LEU A 229 56.16 12.10 21.55
CA LEU A 229 55.15 13.08 22.01
C LEU A 229 55.48 14.51 21.60
N GLY A 230 54.42 15.25 21.26
CA GLY A 230 54.46 16.66 20.98
C GLY A 230 53.30 17.45 21.58
N THR A 231 53.35 18.77 21.46
CA THR A 231 52.26 19.72 21.74
C THR A 231 51.69 20.26 20.42
N ALA A 232 50.78 21.24 20.47
CA ALA A 232 50.37 22.00 19.29
C ALA A 232 51.53 22.68 18.52
N THR A 233 52.65 22.99 19.19
CA THR A 233 53.78 23.78 18.63
C THR A 233 55.14 23.08 18.66
N ALA A 234 55.26 21.90 19.26
CA ALA A 234 56.48 21.11 19.24
C ALA A 234 56.14 19.63 19.02
N GLY A 235 56.25 19.13 17.79
CA GLY A 235 55.80 17.78 17.38
C GLY A 235 56.65 16.62 17.91
N THR A 236 57.84 16.93 18.39
CA THR A 236 58.72 15.99 19.07
C THR A 236 59.44 16.79 20.14
N VAL A 237 58.69 17.15 21.19
CA VAL A 237 59.32 17.51 22.47
C VAL A 237 60.13 16.32 22.96
N LEU A 238 59.67 15.12 22.60
CA LEU A 238 60.17 13.86 23.09
C LEU A 238 60.23 12.87 21.93
N THR A 239 61.44 12.47 21.55
CA THR A 239 61.61 11.24 20.76
C THR A 239 61.57 10.07 21.72
N LEU A 240 60.90 8.94 21.50
CA LEU A 240 61.18 7.67 22.18
C LEU A 240 61.66 6.65 21.13
N ALA A 241 62.89 6.21 21.32
CA ALA A 241 63.45 5.01 20.72
C ALA A 241 63.36 3.87 21.74
N ASP A 242 63.62 2.62 21.33
CA ASP A 242 63.49 1.44 22.20
C ASP A 242 64.24 1.55 23.55
N ALA A 243 65.27 2.42 23.69
CA ALA A 243 65.98 2.70 24.95
C ALA A 243 66.39 4.19 25.20
N SER A 244 65.98 5.18 24.39
CA SER A 244 66.42 6.56 24.58
C SER A 244 65.39 7.61 24.18
N VAL A 245 65.44 8.75 24.88
CA VAL A 245 64.66 9.92 24.56
C VAL A 245 65.55 11.06 24.10
N THR A 246 65.26 11.58 22.91
CA THR A 246 65.96 12.73 22.36
C THR A 246 65.06 13.95 22.45
N VAL A 247 65.52 14.96 23.18
CA VAL A 247 64.96 16.31 23.21
C VAL A 247 65.95 17.18 22.43
N PRO A 248 65.64 17.55 21.18
CA PRO A 248 66.60 18.20 20.28
C PRO A 248 66.69 19.71 20.47
N VAL A 249 65.73 20.29 21.20
CA VAL A 249 65.72 21.70 21.57
C VAL A 249 66.38 21.88 22.93
N ASP A 250 66.68 23.14 23.27
CA ASP A 250 67.04 23.49 24.64
C ASP A 250 66.00 22.89 25.57
N LEU A 251 66.44 21.85 26.27
CA LEU A 251 65.70 21.33 27.39
C LEU A 251 65.91 22.35 28.50
N LYS A 252 65.09 23.40 28.50
CA LYS A 252 65.04 24.32 29.62
C LYS A 252 64.58 23.53 30.84
N VAL A 253 65.52 23.24 31.73
CA VAL A 253 65.29 22.63 33.05
C VAL A 253 65.35 23.75 34.07
N ASP A 254 64.20 24.22 34.54
CA ASP A 254 64.11 25.31 35.54
C ASP A 254 64.58 24.87 36.96
N GLY A 255 65.41 23.82 37.08
CA GLY A 255 65.90 23.19 38.31
C GLY A 255 67.14 22.30 38.13
N LYS A 256 67.44 21.41 39.08
CA LYS A 256 68.60 20.49 39.00
C LYS A 256 68.30 19.32 38.06
N LEU A 257 69.08 19.18 36.99
CA LEU A 257 69.15 17.95 36.19
C LEU A 257 70.03 16.92 36.94
N GLN A 258 69.49 15.74 37.25
CA GLN A 258 70.22 14.65 37.92
C GLN A 258 70.48 13.51 36.92
N VAL A 259 71.70 12.98 36.90
CA VAL A 259 72.11 11.91 35.98
C VAL A 259 72.76 10.81 36.82
N ASP A 260 72.21 9.60 36.78
CA ASP A 260 72.54 8.52 37.72
C ASP A 260 73.83 7.74 37.42
N SER A 261 74.25 7.69 36.15
CA SER A 261 75.45 6.95 35.75
C SER A 261 76.50 7.84 35.09
N THR A 262 76.20 8.40 33.93
CA THR A 262 77.19 9.14 33.14
C THR A 262 76.49 10.24 32.35
N ALA A 263 76.87 11.49 32.62
CA ALA A 263 76.52 12.63 31.80
C ALA A 263 77.67 12.93 30.86
N VAL A 264 77.39 13.01 29.56
CA VAL A 264 78.34 13.49 28.57
C VAL A 264 77.81 14.82 28.04
N PHE A 265 78.53 15.90 28.32
CA PHE A 265 78.26 17.21 27.75
C PHE A 265 79.22 17.41 26.58
N ASN A 266 78.67 17.63 25.39
CA ASN A 266 79.47 17.74 24.17
C ASN A 266 80.18 19.11 24.05
N GLU A 267 79.82 20.10 24.87
CA GLU A 267 80.42 21.45 24.94
C GLU A 267 80.55 21.96 26.40
N GLN A 268 81.05 23.20 26.57
CA GLN A 268 81.36 23.82 27.87
C GLN A 268 80.09 24.08 28.72
N VAL A 269 80.09 23.63 29.99
CA VAL A 269 79.00 23.89 30.95
C VAL A 269 79.23 25.24 31.63
N ASN A 270 78.39 26.21 31.31
CA ASN A 270 78.33 27.47 32.06
C ASN A 270 77.35 27.30 33.24
N MET A 271 77.89 27.25 34.46
CA MET A 271 77.12 27.19 35.73
C MET A 271 76.83 28.57 36.29
#